data_AF-A0A1M6K988-F1
#
_entry.id   AF-A0A1M6K988-F1
#
_cell.length_a   1.000
_cell.length_b   1.000
_cell.length_c   1.000
_cell.angle_alpha   90.00
_cell.angle_beta   90.00
_cell.angle_gamma   90.00
#
_symmetry.space_group_name_H-M   'P 1'
#
loop_
_entity.id
_entity.type
_entity.pdbx_description
1 polymer ?
#
loop_
_entity_poly.entity_id
_entity_poly.type
_entity_poly.pdbx_seq_one_letter_code
_entity_poly.pdbx_strand_id
1 'polypeptide(L)'
;MLEDYLDLNRRYLGLTNCFIFNEKKVELDIVPKQLFNSAISELYKQAYKKSDLRFKRSSLEEICPALIFNEENIIKGINRDLGSNVNNIKAAYNEVDRLRYERFNKLIDSKFTDEKLLALLYKFELRSDDEICRMVTENADVPTIFEYILGIIWYKISEKKGKILDYFKLSLDANLLPVTHAGGGEADIVYEYDSTSNYPEHNLLLEATLADSTNQRRMEMEPVSRHLGNHLLRTNNINTYCVFVTTFLHINVIGDFRGRKNLIYCDPQNPDKWITGMKIIPLSTEDLKNIIEYNITYSYLYQYFADAHKSNEFHPQKWYDNCIKIKNAQIIKANSRMSMVAEKKPPKYR
;
A
#
# COMPACT_ATOMS: atom_id res chain seq x y z
N MET A 1 17.44 6.51 -31.61
CA MET A 1 17.66 5.12 -32.06
C MET A 1 18.15 4.22 -30.92
N LEU A 2 19.37 4.37 -30.37
CA LEU A 2 19.81 3.54 -29.23
C LEU A 2 19.06 3.84 -27.93
N GLU A 3 18.64 5.09 -27.72
CA GLU A 3 17.79 5.48 -26.58
C GLU A 3 16.42 4.81 -26.64
N ASP A 4 15.82 4.71 -27.82
CA ASP A 4 14.54 4.01 -28.02
C ASP A 4 14.68 2.50 -27.70
N TYR A 5 15.79 1.87 -28.10
CA TYR A 5 16.08 0.48 -27.73
C TYR A 5 16.33 0.32 -26.23
N LEU A 6 17.01 1.27 -25.59
CA LEU A 6 17.22 1.26 -24.15
C LEU A 6 15.88 1.30 -23.41
N ASP A 7 15.00 2.24 -23.78
CA ASP A 7 13.67 2.37 -23.20
C ASP A 7 12.84 1.10 -23.39
N LEU A 8 12.78 0.60 -24.63
CA LEU A 8 12.02 -0.60 -24.97
C LEU A 8 12.51 -1.82 -24.18
N ASN A 9 13.83 -2.04 -24.11
CA ASN A 9 14.41 -3.14 -23.34
C ASN A 9 14.12 -3.01 -21.85
N ARG A 10 14.19 -1.79 -21.28
CA ARG A 10 13.84 -1.55 -19.88
C ARG A 10 12.39 -1.92 -19.60
N ARG A 11 11.47 -1.52 -20.47
CA ARG A 11 10.05 -1.88 -20.34
C ARG A 11 9.86 -3.41 -20.39
N TYR A 12 10.35 -4.10 -21.41
CA TYR A 12 10.18 -5.55 -21.54
C TYR A 12 10.84 -6.36 -20.43
N LEU A 13 12.07 -6.00 -20.05
CA LEU A 13 12.76 -6.66 -18.94
C LEU A 13 12.10 -6.32 -17.60
N GLY A 14 11.59 -5.11 -17.43
CA GLY A 14 10.82 -4.68 -16.26
C GLY A 14 9.58 -5.52 -16.01
N LEU A 15 8.85 -5.91 -17.08
CA LEU A 15 7.67 -6.78 -16.99
C LEU A 15 7.96 -8.15 -16.35
N THR A 16 9.22 -8.60 -16.36
CA THR A 16 9.59 -9.89 -15.75
C THR A 16 9.67 -9.83 -14.22
N ASN A 17 9.72 -8.62 -13.64
CA ASN A 17 10.04 -8.38 -12.22
C ASN A 17 11.35 -9.03 -11.76
N CYS A 18 12.25 -9.34 -12.69
CA CYS A 18 13.55 -9.92 -12.39
C CYS A 18 14.69 -8.90 -12.39
N PHE A 19 14.49 -7.71 -12.95
CA PHE A 19 15.54 -6.72 -13.19
C PHE A 19 15.28 -5.41 -12.44
N ILE A 20 16.29 -4.94 -11.72
CA ILE A 20 16.33 -3.64 -11.08
C ILE A 20 17.08 -2.67 -11.99
N PHE A 21 16.50 -1.50 -12.22
CA PHE A 21 17.06 -0.47 -13.09
C PHE A 21 17.51 0.73 -12.26
N ASN A 22 18.83 0.85 -12.09
CA ASN A 22 19.45 2.02 -11.48
C ASN A 22 20.07 2.90 -12.59
N GLU A 23 20.29 4.19 -12.33
CA GLU A 23 20.73 5.17 -13.34
C GLU A 23 21.92 4.70 -14.20
N LYS A 24 22.86 3.96 -13.60
CA LYS A 24 24.10 3.49 -14.24
C LYS A 24 24.23 1.98 -14.35
N LYS A 25 23.26 1.20 -13.86
CA LYS A 25 23.39 -0.27 -13.78
C LYS A 25 22.04 -0.97 -13.91
N VAL A 26 22.05 -2.07 -14.65
CA VAL A 26 20.97 -3.05 -14.66
C VAL A 26 21.46 -4.28 -13.92
N GLU A 27 20.67 -4.78 -12.99
CA GLU A 27 21.02 -5.98 -12.23
C GLU A 27 19.79 -6.86 -11.98
N LEU A 28 20.01 -8.15 -11.76
CA LEU A 28 18.95 -9.06 -11.35
C LEU A 28 18.58 -8.80 -9.89
N ASP A 29 17.29 -8.89 -9.55
CA ASP A 29 16.85 -8.91 -8.16
C ASP A 29 17.36 -10.19 -7.46
N ILE A 30 17.33 -10.20 -6.13
CA ILE A 30 18.08 -11.13 -5.28
C ILE A 30 17.80 -12.59 -5.63
N VAL A 31 16.52 -12.97 -5.77
CA VAL A 31 16.12 -14.37 -6.05
C VAL A 31 16.40 -14.78 -7.51
N PRO A 32 15.98 -14.02 -8.54
CA PRO A 32 16.36 -14.30 -9.93
C PRO A 32 17.87 -14.41 -10.12
N LYS A 33 18.66 -13.56 -9.45
CA LYS A 33 20.12 -13.62 -9.49
C LYS A 33 20.64 -14.98 -9.04
N GLN A 34 20.15 -15.53 -7.93
CA GLN A 34 20.61 -16.84 -7.47
C GLN A 34 20.16 -17.99 -8.38
N LEU A 35 18.95 -17.92 -8.92
CA LEU A 35 18.45 -18.92 -9.88
C LEU A 35 19.32 -18.96 -11.15
N PHE A 36 19.59 -17.80 -11.73
CA PHE A 36 20.40 -17.73 -12.95
C PHE A 36 21.87 -18.00 -12.68
N ASN A 37 22.42 -17.64 -11.52
CA ASN A 37 23.81 -17.96 -11.18
C ASN A 37 24.11 -19.46 -11.26
N SER A 38 23.18 -20.33 -10.84
CA SER A 38 23.34 -21.78 -10.96
C SER A 38 23.13 -22.31 -12.39
N ALA A 39 22.40 -21.58 -13.23
CA ALA A 39 21.99 -22.04 -14.56
C ALA A 39 22.80 -21.44 -15.71
N ILE A 40 23.45 -20.30 -15.51
CA ILE A 40 23.92 -19.42 -16.59
C ILE A 40 24.94 -20.10 -17.51
N SER A 41 25.87 -20.87 -16.95
CA SER A 41 26.87 -21.60 -17.73
C SER A 41 26.23 -22.64 -18.65
N GLU A 42 25.13 -23.26 -18.23
CA GLU A 42 24.41 -24.25 -19.04
C GLU A 42 23.51 -23.56 -20.08
N LEU A 43 22.83 -22.48 -19.69
CA LEU A 43 22.05 -21.66 -20.62
C LEU A 43 22.91 -21.12 -21.77
N TYR A 44 24.14 -20.65 -21.49
CA TYR A 44 25.04 -20.17 -22.54
C TYR A 44 25.45 -21.25 -23.53
N LYS A 45 25.60 -22.51 -23.09
CA LYS A 45 25.88 -23.64 -24.01
C LYS A 45 24.70 -23.94 -24.94
N GLN A 46 23.49 -23.48 -24.60
CA GLN A 46 22.26 -23.75 -25.32
C GLN A 46 21.76 -22.55 -26.14
N ALA A 47 22.17 -21.31 -25.80
CA ALA A 47 21.64 -20.06 -26.35
C ALA A 47 21.62 -19.95 -27.89
N TYR A 48 22.51 -20.67 -28.58
CA TYR A 48 22.63 -20.66 -30.05
C TYR A 48 22.36 -22.04 -30.68
N LYS A 49 21.79 -22.97 -29.93
CA LYS A 49 21.38 -24.27 -30.45
C LYS A 49 19.93 -24.20 -30.94
N LYS A 50 19.65 -24.87 -32.05
CA LYS A 50 18.27 -25.03 -32.52
C LYS A 50 17.46 -25.78 -31.45
N SER A 51 16.30 -25.25 -31.10
CA SER A 51 15.35 -25.88 -30.19
C SER A 51 13.97 -25.93 -30.84
N ASP A 52 13.35 -27.11 -30.80
CA ASP A 52 12.00 -27.34 -31.29
C ASP A 52 10.94 -27.12 -30.20
N LEU A 53 11.34 -26.59 -29.03
CA LEU A 53 10.45 -26.35 -27.89
C LEU A 53 9.68 -25.03 -27.97
N ARG A 54 10.06 -24.09 -28.86
CA ARG A 54 9.48 -22.73 -28.93
C ARG A 54 7.96 -22.71 -29.02
N PHE A 55 7.36 -23.66 -29.74
CA PHE A 55 5.92 -23.74 -29.97
C PHE A 55 5.25 -24.86 -29.16
N LYS A 56 5.98 -25.46 -28.21
CA LYS A 56 5.49 -26.53 -27.35
C LYS A 56 5.30 -26.01 -25.94
N ARG A 57 4.21 -26.42 -25.30
CA ARG A 57 4.06 -26.25 -23.85
C ARG A 57 5.13 -27.11 -23.19
N SER A 58 6.15 -26.45 -22.66
CA SER A 58 7.32 -27.10 -22.07
C SER A 58 7.50 -26.60 -20.64
N SER A 59 7.85 -27.49 -19.73
CA SER A 59 8.29 -27.17 -18.38
C SER A 59 9.68 -26.51 -18.38
N LEU A 60 10.05 -25.87 -17.27
CA LEU A 60 11.40 -25.30 -17.12
C LEU A 60 12.49 -26.37 -17.22
N GLU A 61 12.23 -27.56 -16.67
CA GLU A 61 13.15 -28.71 -16.74
C GLU A 61 13.38 -29.17 -18.18
N GLU A 62 12.33 -29.26 -19.00
CA GLU A 62 12.45 -29.60 -20.43
C GLU A 62 13.20 -28.54 -21.23
N ILE A 63 13.05 -27.25 -20.86
CA ILE A 63 13.77 -26.15 -21.50
C ILE A 63 15.25 -26.22 -21.14
N CYS A 64 15.56 -26.34 -19.85
CA CYS A 64 16.93 -26.49 -19.35
C CYS A 64 16.88 -27.06 -17.92
N PRO A 65 17.39 -28.28 -17.66
CA PRO A 65 17.39 -28.87 -16.32
C PRO A 65 18.09 -28.01 -15.25
N ALA A 66 19.01 -27.13 -15.66
CA ALA A 66 19.69 -26.22 -14.73
C ALA A 66 18.79 -25.08 -14.19
N LEU A 67 17.60 -24.88 -14.79
CA LEU A 67 16.60 -23.91 -14.31
C LEU A 67 15.70 -24.47 -13.20
N ILE A 68 15.84 -25.75 -12.84
CA ILE A 68 15.06 -26.35 -11.74
C ILE A 68 15.40 -25.63 -10.45
N PHE A 69 14.36 -25.16 -9.76
CA PHE A 69 14.51 -24.48 -8.48
C PHE A 69 15.14 -25.41 -7.44
N ASN A 70 16.23 -24.96 -6.83
CA ASN A 70 16.92 -25.68 -5.76
C ASN A 70 17.06 -24.77 -4.54
N GLU A 71 16.28 -25.05 -3.49
CA GLU A 71 16.21 -24.24 -2.28
C GLU A 71 17.59 -24.05 -1.63
N GLU A 72 18.40 -25.10 -1.52
CA GLU A 72 19.73 -25.00 -0.92
C GLU A 72 20.65 -24.05 -1.70
N ASN A 73 20.62 -24.09 -3.02
CA ASN A 73 21.43 -23.21 -3.85
C ASN A 73 21.02 -21.75 -3.69
N ILE A 74 19.71 -21.48 -3.60
CA ILE A 74 19.19 -20.14 -3.35
C ILE A 74 19.64 -19.64 -1.97
N ILE A 75 19.48 -20.45 -0.92
CA ILE A 75 19.89 -20.12 0.45
C ILE A 75 21.40 -19.85 0.52
N LYS A 76 22.23 -20.73 -0.07
CA LYS A 76 23.69 -20.56 -0.13
C LYS A 76 24.08 -19.28 -0.87
N GLY A 77 23.42 -19.00 -2.00
CA GLY A 77 23.63 -17.78 -2.77
C GLY A 77 23.28 -16.51 -2.00
N ILE A 78 22.14 -16.51 -1.30
CA ILE A 78 21.71 -15.40 -0.44
C ILE A 78 22.69 -15.19 0.72
N ASN A 79 23.08 -16.24 1.45
CA ASN A 79 24.06 -16.14 2.54
C ASN A 79 25.38 -15.55 2.06
N ARG A 80 25.87 -16.00 0.90
CA ARG A 80 27.10 -15.48 0.29
C ARG A 80 26.98 -14.00 -0.09
N ASP A 81 25.90 -13.63 -0.77
CA ASP A 81 25.75 -12.29 -1.33
C ASP A 81 25.43 -11.24 -0.25
N LEU A 82 24.75 -11.65 0.83
CA LEU A 82 24.30 -10.75 1.90
C LEU A 82 25.14 -10.85 3.18
N GLY A 83 26.04 -11.82 3.28
CA GLY A 83 26.80 -12.10 4.51
C GLY A 83 25.92 -12.62 5.66
N SER A 84 24.78 -13.23 5.34
CA SER A 84 23.83 -13.80 6.31
C SER A 84 24.09 -15.28 6.57
N ASN A 85 23.44 -15.84 7.61
CA ASN A 85 23.55 -17.25 7.99
C ASN A 85 22.17 -17.89 8.16
N VAL A 86 21.32 -17.76 7.14
CA VAL A 86 19.98 -18.38 7.12
C VAL A 86 20.08 -19.85 6.72
N ASN A 87 19.22 -20.69 7.29
CA ASN A 87 19.27 -22.15 7.14
C ASN A 87 17.98 -22.77 6.57
N ASN A 88 16.98 -21.95 6.24
CA ASN A 88 15.71 -22.39 5.66
C ASN A 88 15.13 -21.29 4.76
N ILE A 89 14.24 -21.67 3.84
CA ILE A 89 13.68 -20.72 2.87
C ILE A 89 12.90 -19.58 3.53
N LYS A 90 12.20 -19.81 4.65
CA LYS A 90 11.45 -18.75 5.35
C LYS A 90 12.38 -17.66 5.86
N ALA A 91 13.52 -18.04 6.45
CA ALA A 91 14.54 -17.10 6.89
C ALA A 91 15.19 -16.36 5.70
N ALA A 92 15.40 -17.05 4.57
CA ALA A 92 15.88 -16.42 3.35
C ALA A 92 14.89 -15.39 2.78
N TYR A 93 13.58 -15.70 2.77
CA TYR A 93 12.53 -14.76 2.38
C TYR A 93 12.53 -13.52 3.27
N ASN A 94 12.59 -13.68 4.60
CA ASN A 94 12.65 -12.54 5.52
C ASN A 94 13.85 -11.62 5.25
N GLU A 95 15.00 -12.20 4.89
CA GLU A 95 16.20 -11.43 4.59
C GLU A 95 16.08 -10.68 3.25
N VAL A 96 15.47 -11.31 2.24
CA VAL A 96 15.12 -10.64 0.98
C VAL A 96 14.13 -9.50 1.25
N ASP A 97 13.08 -9.74 2.04
CA ASP A 97 12.08 -8.72 2.39
C ASP A 97 12.71 -7.56 3.16
N ARG A 98 13.60 -7.84 4.13
CA ARG A 98 14.37 -6.78 4.83
C ARG A 98 15.03 -5.83 3.84
N LEU A 99 15.73 -6.36 2.84
CA LEU A 99 16.37 -5.55 1.80
C LEU A 99 15.36 -4.83 0.90
N ARG A 100 14.25 -5.47 0.55
CA ARG A 100 13.16 -4.81 -0.20
C ARG A 100 12.60 -3.62 0.57
N TYR A 101 12.37 -3.74 1.89
CA TYR A 101 11.95 -2.63 2.74
C TYR A 101 13.01 -1.55 2.87
N GLU A 102 14.30 -1.89 2.93
CA GLU A 102 15.37 -0.88 2.90
C GLU A 102 15.38 -0.09 1.58
N ARG A 103 15.21 -0.77 0.44
CA ARG A 103 15.06 -0.11 -0.86
C ARG A 103 13.81 0.76 -0.89
N PHE A 104 12.68 0.26 -0.39
CA PHE A 104 11.42 0.99 -0.35
C PHE A 104 11.50 2.25 0.50
N ASN A 105 12.10 2.15 1.68
CA ASN A 105 12.30 3.30 2.56
C ASN A 105 13.21 4.36 1.91
N LYS A 106 14.29 3.94 1.22
CA LYS A 106 15.13 4.86 0.44
C LYS A 106 14.37 5.50 -0.71
N LEU A 107 13.51 4.74 -1.41
CA LEU A 107 12.65 5.25 -2.47
C LEU A 107 11.68 6.31 -1.92
N ILE A 108 11.05 6.05 -0.78
CA ILE A 108 10.17 7.01 -0.11
C ILE A 108 10.94 8.28 0.25
N ASP A 109 12.10 8.15 0.90
CA ASP A 109 12.86 9.29 1.41
C ASP A 109 13.46 10.17 0.29
N SER A 110 13.63 9.61 -0.91
CA SER A 110 14.18 10.33 -2.07
C SER A 110 13.13 10.82 -3.07
N LYS A 111 12.17 9.97 -3.44
CA LYS A 111 11.18 10.23 -4.51
C LYS A 111 9.84 10.71 -3.97
N PHE A 112 9.46 10.28 -2.77
CA PHE A 112 8.15 10.56 -2.16
C PHE A 112 8.31 11.36 -0.86
N THR A 113 9.06 12.46 -0.95
CA THR A 113 9.16 13.46 0.11
C THR A 113 7.79 14.10 0.36
N ASP A 114 7.62 14.76 1.50
CA ASP A 114 6.34 15.39 1.85
C ASP A 114 5.94 16.45 0.80
N GLU A 115 6.90 17.23 0.30
CA GLU A 115 6.65 18.21 -0.76
C GLU A 115 6.19 17.55 -2.06
N LYS A 116 6.77 16.39 -2.41
CA LYS A 116 6.36 15.63 -3.60
C LYS A 116 4.99 15.00 -3.44
N LEU A 117 4.67 14.49 -2.25
CA LEU A 117 3.35 13.93 -1.93
C LEU A 117 2.27 15.02 -1.97
N LEU A 118 2.53 16.20 -1.40
CA LEU A 118 1.63 17.35 -1.47
C LEU A 118 1.41 17.80 -2.93
N ALA A 119 2.47 17.87 -3.72
CA ALA A 119 2.37 18.18 -5.15
C ALA A 119 1.58 17.13 -5.93
N LEU A 120 1.71 15.84 -5.61
CA LEU A 120 0.92 14.76 -6.20
C LEU A 120 -0.56 14.90 -5.84
N LEU A 121 -0.90 15.11 -4.57
CA LEU A 121 -2.28 15.33 -4.12
C LEU A 121 -2.95 16.49 -4.87
N TYR A 122 -2.24 17.60 -5.05
CA TYR A 122 -2.73 18.71 -5.86
C TYR A 122 -2.95 18.33 -7.33
N LYS A 123 -2.07 17.53 -7.92
CA LYS A 123 -2.22 17.07 -9.31
C LYS A 123 -3.38 16.11 -9.52
N PHE A 124 -3.68 15.26 -8.54
CA PHE A 124 -4.87 14.42 -8.56
C PHE A 124 -6.15 15.26 -8.58
N GLU A 125 -6.20 16.34 -7.80
CA GLU A 125 -7.33 17.29 -7.79
C GLU A 125 -7.49 17.98 -9.15
N LEU A 126 -6.39 18.35 -9.80
CA LEU A 126 -6.39 18.99 -11.12
C LEU A 126 -6.53 18.03 -12.30
N ARG A 127 -6.53 16.71 -12.08
CA ARG A 127 -6.49 15.68 -13.13
C ARG A 127 -5.31 15.89 -14.11
N SER A 128 -4.15 16.25 -13.58
CA SER A 128 -2.90 16.42 -14.35
C SER A 128 -2.21 15.07 -14.59
N ASP A 129 -2.94 14.17 -15.25
CA ASP A 129 -2.64 12.73 -15.36
C ASP A 129 -1.23 12.47 -15.95
N ASP A 130 -0.82 13.19 -17.01
CA ASP A 130 0.52 13.08 -17.61
C ASP A 130 1.67 13.48 -16.66
N GLU A 131 1.43 14.44 -15.78
CA GLU A 131 2.42 14.86 -14.78
C GLU A 131 2.50 13.85 -13.63
N ILE A 132 1.37 13.25 -13.24
CA ILE A 132 1.32 12.19 -12.24
C ILE A 132 2.12 10.98 -12.73
N CYS A 133 1.90 10.53 -13.96
CA CYS A 133 2.64 9.41 -14.55
C CYS A 133 4.15 9.70 -14.60
N ARG A 134 4.55 10.90 -15.01
CA ARG A 134 5.97 11.29 -15.02
C ARG A 134 6.60 11.38 -13.63
N MET A 135 5.84 11.80 -12.62
CA MET A 135 6.32 11.87 -11.24
C MET A 135 6.44 10.49 -10.58
N VAL A 136 5.56 9.55 -10.94
CA VAL A 136 5.49 8.23 -10.30
C VAL A 136 5.99 7.13 -11.26
N THR A 137 5.19 6.77 -12.26
CA THR A 137 5.48 5.72 -13.25
C THR A 137 4.53 5.82 -14.44
N GLU A 138 4.98 5.42 -15.63
CA GLU A 138 4.14 5.26 -16.83
C GLU A 138 3.53 3.84 -16.95
N ASN A 139 3.91 2.93 -16.04
CA ASN A 139 3.51 1.52 -16.09
C ASN A 139 2.16 1.22 -15.42
N ALA A 140 1.50 2.23 -14.85
CA ALA A 140 0.23 2.11 -14.14
C ALA A 140 -0.74 3.23 -14.54
N ASP A 141 -2.04 2.97 -14.43
CA ASP A 141 -3.05 4.02 -14.58
C ASP A 141 -3.11 4.94 -13.35
N VAL A 142 -3.67 6.13 -13.54
CA VAL A 142 -3.73 7.16 -12.49
C VAL A 142 -4.49 6.71 -11.24
N PRO A 143 -5.62 5.96 -11.33
CA PRO A 143 -6.26 5.35 -10.16
C PRO A 143 -5.32 4.43 -9.35
N THR A 144 -4.63 3.48 -10.00
CA THR A 144 -3.67 2.59 -9.34
C THR A 144 -2.52 3.39 -8.71
N ILE A 145 -2.07 4.46 -9.38
CA ILE A 145 -1.07 5.37 -8.82
C ILE A 145 -1.62 6.08 -7.57
N PHE A 146 -2.89 6.48 -7.56
CA PHE A 146 -3.49 7.14 -6.40
C PHE A 146 -3.56 6.20 -5.18
N GLU A 147 -3.95 4.95 -5.36
CA GLU A 147 -3.92 3.91 -4.32
C GLU A 147 -2.50 3.72 -3.77
N TYR A 148 -1.51 3.62 -4.64
CA TYR A 148 -0.11 3.48 -4.25
C TYR A 148 0.38 4.68 -3.43
N ILE A 149 0.05 5.90 -3.86
CA ILE A 149 0.39 7.14 -3.15
C ILE A 149 -0.33 7.21 -1.80
N LEU A 150 -1.61 6.80 -1.73
CA LEU A 150 -2.32 6.69 -0.46
C LEU A 150 -1.61 5.73 0.50
N GLY A 151 -1.17 4.56 0.01
CA GLY A 151 -0.41 3.61 0.83
C GLY A 151 0.92 4.15 1.34
N ILE A 152 1.66 4.91 0.52
CA ILE A 152 2.88 5.59 0.97
C ILE A 152 2.57 6.62 2.07
N ILE A 153 1.58 7.49 1.84
CA ILE A 153 1.15 8.50 2.81
C ILE A 153 0.79 7.80 4.12
N TRP A 154 -0.01 6.73 4.06
CA TRP A 154 -0.44 6.02 5.25
C TRP A 154 0.67 5.27 5.97
N TYR A 155 1.64 4.73 5.23
CA TYR A 155 2.84 4.14 5.81
C TYR A 155 3.68 5.19 6.54
N LYS A 156 3.79 6.42 6.02
CA LYS A 156 4.44 7.53 6.73
C LYS A 156 3.67 7.98 7.97
N ILE A 157 2.34 8.11 7.87
CA ILE A 157 1.44 8.40 9.02
C ILE A 157 1.60 7.35 10.13
N SER A 158 1.85 6.10 9.73
CA SER A 158 2.08 4.96 10.63
C SER A 158 3.54 4.84 11.07
N GLU A 159 4.34 5.90 10.88
CA GLU A 159 5.74 5.96 11.29
C GLU A 159 6.59 4.85 10.67
N LYS A 160 6.27 4.43 9.44
CA LYS A 160 6.89 3.32 8.70
C LYS A 160 6.84 1.98 9.44
N LYS A 161 5.81 1.76 10.27
CA LYS A 161 5.52 0.47 10.92
C LYS A 161 4.61 -0.38 10.04
N GLY A 162 4.54 -1.68 10.28
CA GLY A 162 3.70 -2.58 9.50
C GLY A 162 4.30 -2.97 8.14
N LYS A 163 3.68 -3.96 7.51
CA LYS A 163 4.16 -4.56 6.27
C LYS A 163 3.46 -4.00 5.02
N ILE A 164 3.63 -2.71 4.75
CA ILE A 164 2.92 -2.03 3.64
C ILE A 164 3.06 -2.73 2.28
N LEU A 165 4.20 -3.37 1.98
CA LEU A 165 4.38 -4.11 0.72
C LEU A 165 3.46 -5.35 0.63
N ASP A 166 3.07 -5.93 1.76
CA ASP A 166 2.14 -7.07 1.84
C ASP A 166 0.68 -6.58 1.88
N TYR A 167 0.46 -5.33 2.31
CA TYR A 167 -0.86 -4.74 2.51
C TYR A 167 -1.46 -4.14 1.23
N PHE A 168 -0.62 -3.77 0.27
CA PHE A 168 -1.07 -3.37 -1.06
C PHE A 168 -1.84 -4.49 -1.75
N LYS A 169 -3.00 -4.16 -2.33
CA LYS A 169 -3.70 -5.02 -3.30
C LYS A 169 -3.39 -4.62 -4.73
N LEU A 170 -2.17 -4.15 -4.99
CA LEU A 170 -1.65 -3.87 -6.33
C LEU A 170 -0.29 -4.56 -6.50
N SER A 171 0.09 -4.79 -7.75
CA SER A 171 1.41 -5.33 -8.07
C SER A 171 2.44 -4.22 -8.22
N LEU A 172 3.63 -4.46 -7.70
CA LEU A 172 4.79 -3.57 -7.85
C LEU A 172 5.80 -4.17 -8.83
N ASP A 173 6.52 -3.31 -9.54
CA ASP A 173 7.70 -3.70 -10.31
C ASP A 173 8.91 -3.98 -9.39
N ALA A 174 10.02 -4.42 -9.97
CA ALA A 174 11.25 -4.68 -9.21
C ALA A 174 11.86 -3.41 -8.55
N ASN A 175 11.52 -2.21 -9.06
CA ASN A 175 11.89 -0.93 -8.46
C ASN A 175 10.86 -0.47 -7.39
N LEU A 176 9.87 -1.30 -7.09
CA LEU A 176 8.81 -1.08 -6.11
C LEU A 176 7.83 0.03 -6.48
N LEU A 177 7.63 0.29 -7.78
CA LEU A 177 6.61 1.21 -8.31
C LEU A 177 5.37 0.45 -8.78
N PRO A 178 4.16 1.06 -8.76
CA PRO A 178 2.92 0.38 -9.11
C PRO A 178 2.87 -0.01 -10.59
N VAL A 179 2.14 -1.09 -10.88
CA VAL A 179 1.90 -1.59 -12.25
C VAL A 179 0.40 -1.79 -12.50
N THR A 180 -0.25 -2.67 -11.74
CA THR A 180 -1.69 -2.95 -11.91
C THR A 180 -2.36 -3.19 -10.56
N HIS A 181 -3.59 -2.72 -10.40
CA HIS A 181 -4.46 -3.11 -9.30
C HIS A 181 -4.75 -4.64 -9.36
N ALA A 182 -4.92 -5.29 -8.21
CA ALA A 182 -5.50 -6.63 -8.13
C ALA A 182 -6.96 -6.66 -8.64
N GLY A 183 -7.49 -7.87 -8.89
CA GLY A 183 -8.90 -8.03 -9.25
C GLY A 183 -9.84 -7.49 -8.17
N GLY A 184 -11.00 -6.98 -8.60
CA GLY A 184 -11.98 -6.38 -7.68
C GLY A 184 -12.53 -7.38 -6.64
N GLY A 185 -13.05 -6.84 -5.52
CA GLY A 185 -13.72 -7.62 -4.47
C GLY A 185 -13.10 -7.48 -3.07
N GLU A 186 -11.92 -6.87 -2.97
CA GLU A 186 -11.28 -6.46 -1.71
C GLU A 186 -10.98 -4.95 -1.75
N ALA A 187 -10.70 -4.36 -0.58
CA ALA A 187 -10.25 -2.97 -0.47
C ALA A 187 -8.85 -2.79 -1.07
N ASP A 188 -8.52 -1.58 -1.51
CA ASP A 188 -7.25 -1.28 -2.19
C ASP A 188 -6.02 -1.59 -1.29
N ILE A 189 -6.15 -1.32 0.01
CA ILE A 189 -5.12 -1.61 1.02
C ILE A 189 -5.79 -2.12 2.29
N VAL A 190 -5.25 -3.20 2.86
CA VAL A 190 -5.65 -3.70 4.19
C VAL A 190 -4.45 -3.57 5.12
N TYR A 191 -4.41 -2.47 5.86
CA TYR A 191 -3.33 -2.18 6.81
C TYR A 191 -3.58 -2.91 8.13
N GLU A 192 -2.60 -3.67 8.61
CA GLU A 192 -2.72 -4.42 9.88
C GLU A 192 -1.95 -3.71 10.98
N TYR A 193 -2.59 -3.51 12.14
CA TYR A 193 -1.99 -2.91 13.32
C TYR A 193 -2.06 -3.87 14.50
N ASP A 194 -0.90 -4.13 15.10
CA ASP A 194 -0.79 -4.79 16.40
C ASP A 194 -1.35 -3.91 17.53
N SER A 195 -1.75 -4.54 18.63
CA SER A 195 -2.21 -3.80 19.81
C SER A 195 -1.09 -2.94 20.42
N THR A 196 -1.44 -1.71 20.79
CA THR A 196 -0.56 -0.76 21.49
C THR A 196 -1.27 -0.14 22.70
N SER A 197 -0.59 0.74 23.43
CA SER A 197 -1.25 1.56 24.47
C SER A 197 -2.26 2.55 23.91
N ASN A 198 -2.19 2.88 22.61
CA ASN A 198 -3.02 3.90 21.98
C ASN A 198 -4.22 3.31 21.22
N TYR A 199 -4.17 2.04 20.84
CA TYR A 199 -5.26 1.38 20.11
C TYR A 199 -5.13 -0.15 20.22
N PRO A 200 -6.25 -0.90 20.17
CA PRO A 200 -6.23 -2.36 20.13
C PRO A 200 -5.71 -2.88 18.79
N GLU A 201 -5.48 -4.19 18.68
CA GLU A 201 -5.24 -4.85 17.41
C GLU A 201 -6.44 -4.69 16.47
N HIS A 202 -6.19 -4.27 15.23
CA HIS A 202 -7.22 -4.04 14.23
C HIS A 202 -6.66 -3.94 12.82
N ASN A 203 -7.55 -4.03 11.83
CA ASN A 203 -7.22 -3.71 10.45
C ASN A 203 -7.81 -2.36 10.07
N LEU A 204 -7.16 -1.69 9.13
CA LEU A 204 -7.66 -0.49 8.49
C LEU A 204 -7.73 -0.72 6.99
N LEU A 205 -8.95 -0.70 6.45
CA LEU A 205 -9.16 -0.69 5.01
C LEU A 205 -8.98 0.74 4.50
N LEU A 206 -8.11 0.92 3.52
CA LEU A 206 -8.01 2.18 2.78
C LEU A 206 -8.63 1.96 1.41
N GLU A 207 -9.55 2.85 1.05
CA GLU A 207 -10.25 2.87 -0.23
C GLU A 207 -10.00 4.24 -0.87
N ALA A 208 -9.51 4.27 -2.09
CA ALA A 208 -9.12 5.46 -2.82
C ALA A 208 -9.98 5.60 -4.07
N THR A 209 -10.46 6.81 -4.34
CA THR A 209 -11.17 7.06 -5.60
C THR A 209 -10.88 8.44 -6.16
N LEU A 210 -10.80 8.51 -7.48
CA LEU A 210 -10.77 9.76 -8.25
C LEU A 210 -12.12 10.04 -8.91
N ALA A 211 -13.16 9.29 -8.54
CA ALA A 211 -14.52 9.46 -9.01
C ALA A 211 -15.11 10.79 -8.59
N ASP A 212 -15.75 11.48 -9.52
CA ASP A 212 -16.48 12.71 -9.26
C ASP A 212 -18.00 12.50 -9.20
N SER A 213 -18.69 13.49 -8.62
CA SER A 213 -20.12 13.70 -8.73
C SER A 213 -20.97 12.43 -8.53
N THR A 214 -21.90 12.15 -9.44
CA THR A 214 -22.85 11.03 -9.39
C THR A 214 -22.18 9.67 -9.55
N ASN A 215 -21.04 9.60 -10.26
CA ASN A 215 -20.32 8.36 -10.48
C ASN A 215 -19.76 7.81 -9.16
N GLN A 216 -19.31 8.68 -8.25
CA GLN A 216 -18.85 8.25 -6.93
C GLN A 216 -19.92 7.48 -6.14
N ARG A 217 -21.19 7.91 -6.19
CA ARG A 217 -22.26 7.16 -5.51
C ARG A 217 -22.39 5.73 -6.02
N ARG A 218 -22.37 5.58 -7.34
CA ARG A 218 -22.51 4.28 -8.01
C ARG A 218 -21.30 3.37 -7.74
N MET A 219 -20.11 3.96 -7.70
CA MET A 219 -18.86 3.20 -7.62
C MET A 219 -18.43 2.91 -6.20
N GLU A 220 -18.82 3.72 -5.21
CA GLU A 220 -18.18 3.64 -3.88
C GLU A 220 -19.13 3.25 -2.74
N MET A 221 -20.41 3.63 -2.79
CA MET A 221 -21.32 3.39 -1.65
C MET A 221 -21.47 1.90 -1.34
N GLU A 222 -21.72 1.08 -2.37
CA GLU A 222 -21.84 -0.36 -2.20
C GLU A 222 -20.48 -1.03 -2.01
N PRO A 223 -19.46 -0.80 -2.87
CA PRO A 223 -18.21 -1.56 -2.77
C PRO A 223 -17.46 -1.32 -1.46
N VAL A 224 -17.30 -0.07 -1.04
CA VAL A 224 -16.61 0.28 0.22
C VAL A 224 -17.32 -0.35 1.42
N SER A 225 -18.65 -0.24 1.46
CA SER A 225 -19.46 -0.84 2.53
C SER A 225 -19.37 -2.37 2.51
N ARG A 226 -19.38 -2.99 1.33
CA ARG A 226 -19.27 -4.45 1.16
C ARG A 226 -17.88 -4.95 1.55
N HIS A 227 -16.81 -4.27 1.17
CA HIS A 227 -15.44 -4.66 1.52
C HIS A 227 -15.26 -4.65 3.04
N LEU A 228 -15.67 -3.58 3.73
CA LEU A 228 -15.62 -3.52 5.18
C LEU A 228 -16.53 -4.55 5.85
N GLY A 229 -17.78 -4.67 5.39
CA GLY A 229 -18.75 -5.63 5.93
C GLY A 229 -18.26 -7.08 5.82
N ASN A 230 -17.79 -7.49 4.65
CA ASN A 230 -17.22 -8.82 4.43
C ASN A 230 -15.96 -9.05 5.26
N HIS A 231 -15.09 -8.05 5.38
CA HIS A 231 -13.88 -8.18 6.18
C HIS A 231 -14.21 -8.36 7.67
N LEU A 232 -15.16 -7.60 8.19
CA LEU A 232 -15.66 -7.74 9.57
C LEU A 232 -16.28 -9.11 9.82
N LEU A 233 -17.13 -9.62 8.91
CA LEU A 233 -17.71 -10.96 8.99
C LEU A 233 -16.65 -12.06 8.93
N ARG A 234 -15.60 -11.89 8.12
CA ARG A 234 -14.52 -12.87 7.94
C ARG A 234 -13.61 -12.95 9.17
N THR A 235 -13.25 -11.80 9.73
CA THR A 235 -12.24 -11.70 10.79
C THR A 235 -12.82 -11.64 12.21
N ASN A 236 -14.09 -11.29 12.36
CA ASN A 236 -14.74 -10.96 13.63
C ASN A 236 -14.00 -9.87 14.45
N ASN A 237 -13.09 -9.10 13.84
CA ASN A 237 -12.39 -8.01 14.51
C ASN A 237 -13.18 -6.70 14.39
N ILE A 238 -14.04 -6.44 15.38
CA ILE A 238 -14.93 -5.27 15.43
C ILE A 238 -14.22 -3.91 15.50
N ASN A 239 -12.91 -3.89 15.79
CA ASN A 239 -12.13 -2.65 15.78
C ASN A 239 -11.75 -2.23 14.35
N THR A 240 -11.88 -3.15 13.39
CA THR A 240 -11.59 -2.88 11.99
C THR A 240 -12.51 -1.82 11.42
N TYR A 241 -11.94 -0.91 10.64
CA TYR A 241 -12.69 0.18 10.03
C TYR A 241 -12.12 0.57 8.68
N CYS A 242 -12.84 1.43 7.97
CA CYS A 242 -12.42 1.95 6.68
C CYS A 242 -12.12 3.46 6.76
N VAL A 243 -11.06 3.89 6.07
CA VAL A 243 -10.88 5.26 5.62
C VAL A 243 -11.07 5.30 4.11
N PHE A 244 -11.99 6.13 3.66
CA PHE A 244 -12.30 6.36 2.26
C PHE A 244 -11.72 7.71 1.84
N VAL A 245 -10.87 7.74 0.83
CA VAL A 245 -10.14 8.93 0.38
C VAL A 245 -10.54 9.30 -1.04
N THR A 246 -10.82 10.58 -1.26
CA THR A 246 -11.21 11.10 -2.58
C THR A 246 -10.78 12.54 -2.79
N THR A 247 -10.68 12.96 -4.06
CA THR A 247 -10.54 14.38 -4.44
C THR A 247 -11.86 15.15 -4.33
N PHE A 248 -12.99 14.45 -4.29
CA PHE A 248 -14.32 15.06 -4.20
C PHE A 248 -15.24 14.27 -3.28
N LEU A 249 -15.69 14.87 -2.17
CA LEU A 249 -16.61 14.23 -1.24
C LEU A 249 -18.07 14.51 -1.60
N HIS A 250 -18.74 13.55 -2.25
CA HIS A 250 -20.17 13.67 -2.51
C HIS A 250 -20.99 13.56 -1.21
N ILE A 251 -21.86 14.53 -0.94
CA ILE A 251 -22.61 14.61 0.34
C ILE A 251 -23.42 13.35 0.69
N ASN A 252 -24.06 12.71 -0.29
CA ASN A 252 -24.81 11.47 -0.05
C ASN A 252 -23.91 10.26 0.20
N VAL A 253 -22.64 10.26 -0.26
CA VAL A 253 -21.68 9.21 0.06
C VAL A 253 -21.28 9.34 1.53
N ILE A 254 -20.98 10.57 1.99
CA ILE A 254 -20.79 10.86 3.41
C ILE A 254 -22.02 10.42 4.22
N GLY A 255 -23.22 10.70 3.72
CA GLY A 255 -24.47 10.34 4.38
C GLY A 255 -24.68 8.84 4.50
N ASP A 256 -24.38 8.07 3.45
CA ASP A 256 -24.44 6.61 3.48
C ASP A 256 -23.45 6.05 4.52
N PHE A 257 -22.18 6.44 4.43
CA PHE A 257 -21.13 6.02 5.35
C PHE A 257 -21.45 6.38 6.80
N ARG A 258 -22.01 7.57 7.02
CA ARG A 258 -22.48 7.97 8.34
C ARG A 258 -23.63 7.09 8.83
N GLY A 259 -24.58 6.78 7.95
CA GLY A 259 -25.71 5.89 8.22
C GLY A 259 -25.26 4.47 8.57
N ARG A 260 -24.18 3.96 7.96
CA ARG A 260 -23.65 2.61 8.23
C ARG A 260 -23.32 2.34 9.70
N LYS A 261 -23.04 3.38 10.49
CA LYS A 261 -22.88 3.29 11.97
C LYS A 261 -24.07 2.62 12.66
N ASN A 262 -25.28 2.74 12.11
CA ASN A 262 -26.51 2.26 12.75
C ASN A 262 -27.17 1.11 11.98
N LEU A 263 -26.52 0.59 10.93
CA LEU A 263 -27.09 -0.44 10.07
C LEU A 263 -26.51 -1.81 10.39
N ILE A 264 -27.34 -2.83 10.15
CA ILE A 264 -26.96 -4.24 10.14
C ILE A 264 -26.37 -4.56 8.76
N TYR A 265 -25.32 -5.36 8.74
CA TYR A 265 -24.78 -5.98 7.53
C TYR A 265 -24.76 -7.50 7.72
N CYS A 266 -25.50 -8.22 6.88
CA CYS A 266 -25.63 -9.68 6.96
C CYS A 266 -24.72 -10.37 5.95
N ASP A 267 -24.26 -11.57 6.29
CA ASP A 267 -23.63 -12.49 5.34
C ASP A 267 -24.71 -13.00 4.34
N PRO A 268 -24.55 -12.79 3.03
CA PRO A 268 -25.53 -13.25 2.03
C PRO A 268 -25.72 -14.77 2.00
N GLN A 269 -24.74 -15.55 2.48
CA GLN A 269 -24.77 -17.02 2.50
C GLN A 269 -25.25 -17.57 3.84
N ASN A 270 -25.22 -16.76 4.90
CA ASN A 270 -25.71 -17.14 6.23
C ASN A 270 -26.34 -15.93 6.94
N PRO A 271 -27.64 -15.66 6.75
CA PRO A 271 -28.30 -14.47 7.30
C PRO A 271 -28.25 -14.34 8.83
N ASP A 272 -28.03 -15.44 9.57
CA ASP A 272 -27.86 -15.42 11.03
C ASP A 272 -26.48 -14.88 11.45
N LYS A 273 -25.54 -14.79 10.52
CA LYS A 273 -24.23 -14.16 10.71
C LYS A 273 -24.28 -12.72 10.22
N TRP A 274 -24.12 -11.78 11.16
CA TRP A 274 -24.21 -10.35 10.87
C TRP A 274 -23.28 -9.52 11.74
N ILE A 275 -23.02 -8.30 11.31
CA ILE A 275 -22.36 -7.25 12.11
C ILE A 275 -23.24 -6.00 12.16
N THR A 276 -23.04 -5.19 13.18
CA THR A 276 -23.71 -3.89 13.31
C THR A 276 -22.69 -2.78 13.40
N GLY A 277 -23.01 -1.66 12.74
CA GLY A 277 -22.31 -0.42 12.94
C GLY A 277 -20.91 -0.40 12.33
N MET A 278 -20.87 -0.24 11.02
CA MET A 278 -19.61 -0.07 10.31
C MET A 278 -19.07 1.35 10.50
N LYS A 279 -17.77 1.44 10.78
CA LYS A 279 -17.01 2.68 10.89
C LYS A 279 -16.32 2.96 9.55
N ILE A 280 -16.86 3.91 8.79
CA ILE A 280 -16.28 4.38 7.53
C ILE A 280 -16.02 5.88 7.67
N ILE A 281 -14.76 6.30 7.52
CA ILE A 281 -14.30 7.67 7.73
C ILE A 281 -13.94 8.28 6.37
N PRO A 282 -14.75 9.22 5.85
CA PRO A 282 -14.44 9.90 4.60
C PRO A 282 -13.41 11.01 4.80
N LEU A 283 -12.33 10.99 4.02
CA LEU A 283 -11.32 12.04 3.94
C LEU A 283 -11.23 12.59 2.51
N SER A 284 -10.99 13.88 2.41
CA SER A 284 -10.58 14.51 1.17
C SER A 284 -9.06 14.46 1.01
N THR A 285 -8.56 14.67 -0.20
CA THR A 285 -7.14 14.95 -0.44
C THR A 285 -6.64 16.16 0.33
N GLU A 286 -7.49 17.15 0.62
CA GLU A 286 -7.16 18.27 1.49
C GLU A 286 -6.90 17.83 2.94
N ASP A 287 -7.68 16.87 3.46
CA ASP A 287 -7.42 16.31 4.79
C ASP A 287 -6.07 15.59 4.83
N LEU A 288 -5.71 14.86 3.75
CA LEU A 288 -4.40 14.22 3.64
C LEU A 288 -3.26 15.23 3.59
N LYS A 289 -3.40 16.33 2.84
CA LYS A 289 -2.41 17.40 2.82
C LYS A 289 -2.18 17.95 4.22
N ASN A 290 -3.26 18.25 4.95
CA ASN A 290 -3.17 18.72 6.33
C ASN A 290 -2.50 17.67 7.25
N ILE A 291 -2.79 16.37 7.08
CA ILE A 291 -2.12 15.31 7.85
C ILE A 291 -0.60 15.34 7.63
N ILE A 292 -0.16 15.49 6.38
CA ILE A 292 1.26 15.57 6.01
C ILE A 292 1.89 16.85 6.59
N GLU A 293 1.30 18.02 6.32
CA GLU A 293 1.84 19.32 6.74
C GLU A 293 1.98 19.45 8.25
N TYR A 294 1.04 18.89 9.02
CA TYR A 294 1.07 18.91 10.47
C TYR A 294 1.72 17.69 11.11
N ASN A 295 2.28 16.77 10.32
CA ASN A 295 2.92 15.53 10.79
C ASN A 295 2.03 14.71 11.75
N ILE A 296 0.76 14.54 11.41
CA ILE A 296 -0.19 13.83 12.27
C ILE A 296 0.09 12.33 12.21
N THR A 297 0.31 11.72 13.38
CA THR A 297 0.57 10.28 13.47
C THR A 297 -0.71 9.45 13.49
N TYR A 298 -0.59 8.17 13.10
CA TYR A 298 -1.69 7.23 13.14
C TYR A 298 -2.32 7.09 14.54
N SER A 299 -1.48 7.10 15.58
CA SER A 299 -1.94 6.98 16.97
C SER A 299 -2.95 8.07 17.36
N TYR A 300 -2.76 9.29 16.87
CA TYR A 300 -3.70 10.39 17.05
C TYR A 300 -4.95 10.19 16.19
N LEU A 301 -4.77 9.89 14.89
CA LEU A 301 -5.89 9.71 13.96
C LEU A 301 -6.85 8.60 14.39
N TYR A 302 -6.34 7.49 14.92
CA TYR A 302 -7.18 6.41 15.42
C TYR A 302 -8.19 6.91 16.48
N GLN A 303 -7.71 7.67 17.47
CA GLN A 303 -8.55 8.23 18.53
C GLN A 303 -9.49 9.30 17.99
N TYR A 304 -8.96 10.19 17.16
CA TYR A 304 -9.74 11.24 16.52
C TYR A 304 -10.91 10.67 15.70
N PHE A 305 -10.67 9.64 14.91
CA PHE A 305 -11.70 8.96 14.13
C PHE A 305 -12.65 8.13 14.99
N ALA A 306 -12.18 7.55 16.09
CA ALA A 306 -13.06 6.88 17.04
C ALA A 306 -14.07 7.87 17.67
N ASP A 307 -13.61 9.06 18.05
CA ASP A 307 -14.47 10.12 18.58
C ASP A 307 -15.43 10.66 17.53
N ALA A 308 -14.94 10.87 16.30
CA ALA A 308 -15.78 11.26 15.16
C ALA A 308 -16.90 10.24 14.92
N HIS A 309 -16.58 8.95 14.96
CA HIS A 309 -17.56 7.88 14.81
C HIS A 309 -18.59 7.90 15.96
N LYS A 310 -18.15 8.08 17.21
CA LYS A 310 -19.00 8.13 18.41
C LYS A 310 -19.93 9.33 18.48
N SER A 311 -19.59 10.45 17.83
CA SER A 311 -20.43 11.66 17.76
C SER A 311 -21.92 11.35 17.49
N ASN A 312 -22.81 12.21 17.98
CA ASN A 312 -24.26 12.14 17.73
C ASN A 312 -24.70 13.01 16.54
N GLU A 313 -23.78 13.75 15.91
CA GLU A 313 -24.09 14.52 14.70
C GLU A 313 -24.45 13.55 13.56
N PHE A 314 -25.64 13.71 13.00
CA PHE A 314 -26.18 12.84 11.94
C PHE A 314 -26.19 13.54 10.59
N HIS A 315 -26.25 14.87 10.55
CA HIS A 315 -26.26 15.60 9.30
C HIS A 315 -24.90 15.43 8.62
N PRO A 316 -24.81 14.87 7.38
CA PRO A 316 -23.55 14.43 6.81
C PRO A 316 -22.49 15.53 6.71
N GLN A 317 -22.90 16.72 6.23
CA GLN A 317 -22.01 17.88 6.12
C GLN A 317 -21.47 18.34 7.49
N LYS A 318 -22.35 18.46 8.49
CA LYS A 318 -21.98 18.91 9.83
C LYS A 318 -21.07 17.90 10.52
N TRP A 319 -21.36 16.61 10.35
CA TRP A 319 -20.52 15.55 10.88
C TRP A 319 -19.12 15.61 10.29
N TYR A 320 -19.01 15.73 8.97
CA TYR A 320 -17.72 15.89 8.32
C TYR A 320 -17.00 17.16 8.80
N ASP A 321 -17.64 18.33 8.72
CA ASP A 321 -17.01 19.62 9.04
C ASP A 321 -16.57 19.78 10.50
N ASN A 322 -17.32 19.19 11.43
CA ASN A 322 -17.11 19.36 12.86
C ASN A 322 -16.35 18.20 13.51
N CYS A 323 -16.42 16.99 12.95
CA CYS A 323 -15.89 15.78 13.57
C CYS A 323 -14.77 15.10 12.79
N ILE A 324 -14.68 15.26 11.46
CA ILE A 324 -13.71 14.54 10.63
C ILE A 324 -12.68 15.45 10.00
N LYS A 325 -13.12 16.60 9.48
CA LYS A 325 -12.28 17.49 8.69
C LYS A 325 -11.05 17.92 9.47
N ILE A 326 -9.87 17.64 8.93
CA ILE A 326 -8.60 17.94 9.56
C ILE A 326 -8.31 19.43 9.37
N LYS A 327 -8.30 20.18 10.48
CA LYS A 327 -8.10 21.65 10.47
C LYS A 327 -6.98 22.06 11.42
N ASN A 328 -6.25 23.10 11.01
CA ASN A 328 -5.14 23.76 11.72
C ASN A 328 -5.39 23.96 13.24
N ALA A 329 -6.59 24.43 13.63
CA ALA A 329 -6.90 24.80 15.02
C ALA A 329 -7.02 23.64 16.03
N GLN A 330 -7.24 22.39 15.57
CA GLN A 330 -7.38 21.24 16.47
C GLN A 330 -6.02 20.59 16.83
N ILE A 331 -4.99 20.78 16.00
CA ILE A 331 -3.70 20.07 16.12
C ILE A 331 -2.71 20.84 17.01
N ILE A 332 -2.82 22.16 17.10
CA ILE A 332 -2.04 22.98 18.06
C ILE A 332 -2.31 22.53 19.51
N LYS A 333 -3.53 22.05 19.82
CA LYS A 333 -3.88 21.49 21.15
C LYS A 333 -3.37 20.06 21.37
N ALA A 334 -3.15 19.28 20.31
CA ALA A 334 -2.62 17.92 20.41
C ALA A 334 -1.09 17.94 20.61
N ASN A 335 -0.37 18.76 19.85
CA ASN A 335 1.09 18.90 19.95
C ASN A 335 1.53 19.54 21.27
N SER A 336 0.73 20.44 21.85
CA SER A 336 0.98 21.01 23.20
C SER A 336 0.70 20.04 24.34
N ARG A 337 -0.19 19.04 24.16
CA ARG A 337 -0.43 18.00 25.18
C ARG A 337 0.63 16.90 25.18
N MET A 338 1.15 16.51 24.02
CA MET A 338 2.20 15.47 23.93
C MET A 338 3.56 15.95 24.45
N SER A 339 3.91 17.22 24.22
CA SER A 339 5.14 17.83 24.75
C SER A 339 5.14 17.94 26.29
N MET A 340 4.00 18.24 26.92
CA MET A 340 3.88 18.29 28.39
C MET A 340 3.96 16.93 29.09
N VAL A 341 3.71 15.82 28.39
CA VAL A 341 3.84 14.45 28.96
C VAL A 341 5.29 13.95 28.88
N ALA A 342 6.05 14.38 27.88
CA ALA A 342 7.47 14.04 27.73
C ALA A 342 8.37 14.71 28.79
N GLU A 343 8.00 15.90 29.29
CA GLU A 343 8.76 16.64 30.31
C GLU A 343 8.58 16.13 31.75
N LYS A 344 7.69 15.15 32.00
CA LYS A 344 7.43 14.59 33.33
C LYS A 344 8.16 13.27 33.63
N LYS A 345 9.32 13.00 33.00
CA LYS A 345 10.25 12.00 33.53
C LYS A 345 11.21 12.68 34.51
N PRO A 346 11.17 12.37 35.82
CA PRO A 346 12.16 12.88 36.75
C PRO A 346 13.55 12.31 36.38
N PRO A 347 14.64 13.09 36.53
CA PRO A 347 15.98 12.57 36.30
C PRO A 347 16.24 11.40 37.25
N LYS A 348 16.60 10.24 36.67
CA LYS A 348 17.18 9.14 37.45
C LYS A 348 18.52 9.60 38.03
N TYR A 349 18.69 9.26 39.30
CA TYR A 349 19.65 9.72 40.29
C TYR A 349 21.15 9.60 39.92
N ARG A 350 21.97 10.35 40.67
CA ARG A 350 23.38 10.02 40.96
C ARG A 350 23.51 8.65 41.63
#